data_AF-A0A7V2ZFG0-F1
#
_entry.id   AF-A0A7V2ZFG0-F1
#
_cell.length_a   1.000
_cell.length_b   1.000
_cell.length_c   1.000
_cell.angle_alpha   90.00
_cell.angle_beta   90.00
_cell.angle_gamma   90.00
#
_symmetry.space_group_name_H-M   'P 1'
#
loop_
_entity.id
_entity.type
_entity.pdbx_description
1 polymer ?
#
loop_
_entity_poly.entity_id
_entity_poly.type
_entity_poly.pdbx_seq_one_letter_code
_entity_poly.pdbx_strand_id
1 'polypeptide(L)'
;QKDVEDIIFCKENNFDFIAQSFVRNKEDVLEVKKILGKDYKCKIIAKIENRQAIENIDEILDVCDGIMIARGDLGVSLPIYQVPIFQKLLIKKAKQKNKFVITATQMLESMTENIRPTRAEVSDVANAVFDGTDFVMLSAETSVGMYPVETVKMMNEILKFTEKNLYKIKESTVKNKPQRTQWLNY
;
A
#
# COMPACT_ATOMS: atom_id res chain seq x y z
N GLN A 1 -22.35 10.68 9.09
CA GLN A 1 -23.23 9.83 9.91
C GLN A 1 -22.89 8.37 9.70
N LYS A 2 -23.01 7.84 8.47
CA LYS A 2 -22.64 6.45 8.14
C LYS A 2 -21.22 6.02 8.57
N ASP A 3 -20.17 6.79 8.27
CA ASP A 3 -18.79 6.38 8.65
C ASP A 3 -18.61 6.24 10.16
N VAL A 4 -19.32 7.04 10.96
CA VAL A 4 -19.27 6.95 12.43
C VAL A 4 -19.93 5.66 12.90
N GLU A 5 -21.05 5.28 12.28
CA GLU A 5 -21.75 4.02 12.56
C GLU A 5 -20.86 2.82 12.20
N ASP A 6 -20.18 2.85 11.05
CA ASP A 6 -19.25 1.79 10.63
C ASP A 6 -18.07 1.67 11.60
N ILE A 7 -17.52 2.79 12.10
CA ILE A 7 -16.45 2.78 13.10
C ILE A 7 -16.93 2.19 14.44
N ILE A 8 -18.15 2.53 14.87
CA ILE A 8 -18.75 1.96 16.09
C ILE A 8 -18.97 0.46 15.89
N PHE A 9 -19.47 0.03 14.75
CA PHE A 9 -19.63 -1.38 14.40
C PHE A 9 -18.29 -2.14 14.45
N CYS A 10 -17.22 -1.57 13.88
CA CYS A 10 -15.88 -2.16 13.96
C CYS A 10 -15.43 -2.34 15.42
N LYS A 11 -15.75 -1.38 16.29
CA LYS A 11 -15.45 -1.42 17.72
C LYS A 11 -16.21 -2.52 18.45
N GLU A 12 -17.52 -2.61 18.23
CA GLU A 12 -18.39 -3.62 18.85
C GLU A 12 -18.01 -5.04 18.43
N ASN A 13 -17.44 -5.21 17.24
CA ASN A 13 -17.06 -6.50 16.67
C ASN A 13 -15.55 -6.81 16.77
N ASN A 14 -14.77 -6.03 17.54
CA ASN A 14 -13.35 -6.28 17.80
C ASN A 14 -12.47 -6.39 16.54
N PHE A 15 -12.70 -5.56 15.52
CA PHE A 15 -11.86 -5.50 14.33
C PHE A 15 -10.43 -5.08 14.66
N ASP A 16 -9.44 -5.79 14.09
CA ASP A 16 -8.01 -5.52 14.31
C ASP A 16 -7.51 -4.25 13.61
N PHE A 17 -8.08 -3.93 12.44
CA PHE A 17 -7.66 -2.82 11.60
C PHE A 17 -8.85 -2.08 11.00
N ILE A 18 -8.70 -0.75 10.84
CA ILE A 18 -9.57 0.09 10.03
C ILE A 18 -8.71 0.75 8.95
N ALA A 19 -9.08 0.54 7.69
CA ALA A 19 -8.50 1.25 6.56
C ALA A 19 -9.33 2.49 6.23
N GLN A 20 -8.86 3.66 6.66
CA GLN A 20 -9.55 4.92 6.45
C GLN A 20 -9.31 5.43 5.03
N SER A 21 -10.38 5.62 4.28
CA SER A 21 -10.33 6.16 2.91
C SER A 21 -10.23 7.69 2.90
N PHE A 22 -9.61 8.20 1.85
CA PHE A 22 -9.44 9.60 1.47
C PHE A 22 -8.84 10.48 2.58
N VAL A 23 -7.88 9.94 3.34
CA VAL A 23 -7.12 10.72 4.34
C VAL A 23 -6.37 11.84 3.64
N ARG A 24 -6.47 13.07 4.15
CA ARG A 24 -5.80 14.26 3.57
C ARG A 24 -4.74 14.85 4.52
N ASN A 25 -4.94 14.70 5.83
CA ASN A 25 -4.10 15.29 6.87
C ASN A 25 -4.16 14.44 8.15
N LYS A 26 -3.40 14.84 9.18
CA LYS A 26 -3.41 14.13 10.47
C LYS A 26 -4.76 14.23 11.20
N GLU A 27 -5.50 15.33 11.02
CA GLU A 27 -6.78 15.55 11.69
C GLU A 27 -7.80 14.49 11.30
N ASP A 28 -7.88 14.13 10.02
CA ASP A 28 -8.75 13.06 9.52
C ASP A 28 -8.52 11.74 10.30
N VAL A 29 -7.25 11.38 10.58
CA VAL A 29 -6.90 10.16 11.35
C VAL A 29 -7.24 10.30 12.83
N LEU A 30 -7.01 11.48 13.41
CA LEU A 30 -7.30 11.75 14.82
C LEU A 30 -8.81 11.71 15.12
N GLU A 31 -9.65 12.10 14.16
CA GLU A 31 -11.11 11.97 14.29
C GLU A 31 -11.55 10.51 14.44
N VAL A 32 -11.01 9.60 13.64
CA VAL A 32 -11.28 8.16 13.78
C VAL A 32 -10.80 7.65 15.14
N LYS A 33 -9.58 8.03 15.58
CA LYS A 33 -9.07 7.67 16.92
C LYS A 33 -9.97 8.18 18.05
N LYS A 34 -10.53 9.38 17.90
CA LYS A 34 -11.44 9.97 18.89
C LYS A 34 -12.72 9.15 19.03
N ILE A 35 -13.28 8.66 17.92
CA ILE A 35 -14.50 7.83 17.93
C ILE A 35 -14.21 6.45 18.56
N LEU A 36 -13.10 5.82 18.18
CA LEU A 36 -12.69 4.52 18.74
C LEU A 36 -12.44 4.60 20.25
N GLY A 37 -11.90 5.72 20.72
CA GLY A 37 -11.53 5.93 22.12
C GLY A 37 -10.17 5.31 22.47
N LYS A 38 -9.59 5.75 23.59
CA LYS A 38 -8.21 5.41 23.97
C LYS A 38 -7.98 3.93 24.29
N ASP A 39 -9.02 3.21 24.70
CA ASP A 39 -8.91 1.83 25.19
C ASP A 39 -9.01 0.79 24.06
N TYR A 40 -9.37 1.22 22.85
CA TYR A 40 -9.57 0.32 21.73
C TYR A 40 -8.29 0.15 20.91
N LYS A 41 -7.86 -1.11 20.72
CA LYS A 41 -6.55 -1.45 20.15
C LYS A 41 -6.51 -1.57 18.62
N CYS A 42 -7.61 -1.24 17.95
CA CYS A 42 -7.68 -1.29 16.50
C CYS A 42 -6.67 -0.34 15.87
N LYS A 43 -5.90 -0.84 14.92
CA LYS A 43 -4.87 -0.09 14.20
C LYS A 43 -5.51 0.65 13.03
N ILE A 44 -5.07 1.89 12.81
CA ILE A 44 -5.56 2.70 11.69
C ILE A 44 -4.54 2.68 10.55
N ILE A 45 -5.02 2.26 9.39
CA ILE A 45 -4.32 2.32 8.12
C ILE A 45 -4.85 3.52 7.35
N ALA A 46 -4.02 4.54 7.15
CA ALA A 46 -4.39 5.68 6.31
C ALA A 46 -4.23 5.31 4.83
N LYS A 47 -5.30 5.36 4.05
CA LYS A 47 -5.22 5.18 2.59
C LYS A 47 -4.77 6.48 1.93
N ILE A 48 -3.66 6.39 1.20
CA ILE A 48 -3.07 7.51 0.47
C ILE A 48 -3.60 7.46 -0.96
N GLU A 49 -4.59 8.31 -1.24
CA GLU A 49 -5.42 8.27 -2.45
C GLU A 49 -5.38 9.56 -3.27
N ASN A 50 -4.79 10.64 -2.72
CA ASN A 50 -4.78 11.94 -3.37
C ASN A 50 -3.48 12.73 -3.11
N ARG A 51 -3.32 13.86 -3.82
CA ARG A 51 -2.15 14.74 -3.69
C ARG A 51 -2.00 15.33 -2.29
N GLN A 52 -3.08 15.73 -1.62
CA GLN A 52 -3.02 16.32 -0.27
C GLN A 52 -2.42 15.33 0.74
N ALA A 53 -2.82 14.06 0.66
CA ALA A 53 -2.29 12.99 1.48
C ALA A 53 -0.77 12.80 1.31
N ILE A 54 -0.26 12.97 0.08
CA ILE A 54 1.16 12.88 -0.22
C ILE A 54 1.91 14.09 0.35
N GLU A 55 1.37 15.29 0.18
CA GLU A 55 1.97 16.54 0.69
C GLU A 55 2.05 16.53 2.22
N ASN A 56 1.03 15.97 2.89
CA ASN A 56 0.93 15.87 4.35
C ASN A 56 1.41 14.52 4.90
N ILE A 57 2.10 13.70 4.11
CA ILE A 57 2.41 12.31 4.50
C ILE A 57 3.15 12.22 5.83
N ASP A 58 4.05 13.16 6.12
CA ASP A 58 4.87 13.11 7.32
C ASP A 58 4.00 13.23 8.58
N GLU A 59 3.02 14.15 8.61
CA GLU A 59 2.13 14.29 9.76
C GLU A 59 1.09 13.16 9.86
N ILE A 60 0.63 12.62 8.73
CA ILE A 60 -0.27 11.45 8.71
C ILE A 60 0.43 10.25 9.35
N LEU A 61 1.69 10.00 8.97
CA LEU A 61 2.50 8.91 9.52
C LEU A 61 2.76 9.05 11.03
N ASP A 62 2.76 10.27 11.57
CA ASP A 62 2.93 10.47 13.03
C ASP A 62 1.73 9.93 13.82
N VAL A 63 0.54 9.94 13.22
CA VAL A 63 -0.70 9.61 13.93
C VAL A 63 -1.33 8.28 13.49
N CYS A 64 -1.02 7.71 12.32
CA CYS A 64 -1.52 6.39 11.91
C CYS A 64 -0.61 5.24 12.38
N ASP A 65 -1.08 4.00 12.24
CA ASP A 65 -0.29 2.79 12.54
C ASP A 65 0.40 2.23 11.30
N GLY A 66 -0.18 2.49 10.12
CA GLY A 66 0.37 2.13 8.82
C GLY A 66 -0.30 2.94 7.70
N ILE A 67 0.19 2.75 6.47
CA ILE A 67 -0.40 3.37 5.28
C ILE A 67 -0.71 2.31 4.23
N MET A 68 -1.72 2.61 3.41
CA MET A 68 -2.01 1.86 2.19
C MET A 68 -1.85 2.79 0.99
N ILE A 69 -1.01 2.41 0.05
CA ILE A 69 -0.83 3.12 -1.22
C ILE A 69 -1.92 2.60 -2.15
N ALA A 70 -3.03 3.34 -2.23
CA ALA A 70 -4.22 2.96 -2.99
C ALA A 70 -4.10 3.51 -4.41
N ARG A 71 -3.48 2.69 -5.28
CA ARG A 71 -3.01 3.13 -6.60
C ARG A 71 -4.14 3.43 -7.58
N GLY A 72 -5.32 2.82 -7.39
CA GLY A 72 -6.51 3.10 -8.21
C GLY A 72 -6.91 4.56 -8.12
N ASP A 73 -7.32 5.02 -6.94
CA ASP A 73 -7.70 6.42 -6.71
C ASP A 73 -6.54 7.39 -6.91
N LEU A 74 -5.31 6.97 -6.54
CA LEU A 74 -4.13 7.82 -6.75
C LEU A 74 -3.84 8.05 -8.23
N GLY A 75 -4.08 7.05 -9.09
CA GLY A 75 -3.96 7.16 -10.54
C GLY A 75 -5.04 8.01 -11.20
N VAL A 76 -6.17 8.23 -10.51
CA VAL A 76 -7.18 9.22 -10.90
C VAL A 76 -6.76 10.62 -10.43
N SER A 77 -6.23 10.73 -9.21
CA SER A 77 -5.84 12.01 -8.61
C SER A 77 -4.56 12.62 -9.20
N LEU A 78 -3.67 11.82 -9.78
CA LEU A 78 -2.37 12.24 -10.30
C LEU A 78 -2.17 11.74 -11.73
N PRO A 79 -1.27 12.38 -12.52
CA PRO A 79 -0.80 11.75 -13.75
C PRO A 79 -0.23 10.37 -13.46
N ILE A 80 -0.72 9.34 -14.15
CA ILE A 80 -0.45 7.92 -13.84
C ILE A 80 1.06 7.57 -13.77
N TYR A 81 1.90 8.26 -14.54
CA TYR A 81 3.35 8.04 -14.54
C TYR A 81 4.04 8.53 -13.25
N GLN A 82 3.36 9.34 -12.42
CA GLN A 82 3.86 9.77 -11.11
C GLN A 82 3.60 8.72 -10.02
N VAL A 83 2.61 7.85 -10.18
CA VAL A 83 2.20 6.86 -9.17
C VAL A 83 3.36 5.95 -8.75
N PRO A 84 4.17 5.37 -9.67
CA PRO A 84 5.32 4.55 -9.27
C PRO A 84 6.39 5.31 -8.49
N ILE A 85 6.57 6.61 -8.76
CA ILE A 85 7.53 7.46 -8.06
C ILE A 85 7.05 7.72 -6.63
N PHE A 86 5.79 8.10 -6.46
CA PHE A 86 5.22 8.32 -5.14
C PHE A 86 5.10 7.03 -4.33
N GLN A 87 4.81 5.88 -4.96
CA GLN A 87 4.84 4.59 -4.27
C GLN A 87 6.18 4.38 -3.54
N LYS A 88 7.29 4.52 -4.27
CA LYS A 88 8.64 4.35 -3.70
C LYS A 88 8.94 5.36 -2.58
N LEU A 89 8.54 6.62 -2.76
CA LEU A 89 8.70 7.66 -1.76
C LEU A 89 7.91 7.35 -0.48
N LEU A 90 6.64 6.99 -0.62
CA LEU A 90 5.73 6.68 0.47
C LEU A 90 6.20 5.46 1.27
N ILE A 91 6.60 4.38 0.58
CA ILE A 91 7.20 3.21 1.22
C ILE A 91 8.40 3.63 2.06
N LYS A 92 9.36 4.35 1.46
CA LYS A 92 10.57 4.78 2.15
C LYS A 92 10.26 5.62 3.40
N LYS A 93 9.37 6.61 3.30
CA LYS A 93 9.00 7.49 4.42
C LYS A 93 8.32 6.71 5.56
N ALA A 94 7.40 5.81 5.23
CA ALA A 94 6.73 5.00 6.22
C ALA A 94 7.70 4.06 6.94
N LYS A 95 8.61 3.39 6.21
CA LYS A 95 9.65 2.54 6.81
C LYS A 95 10.59 3.35 7.72
N GLN A 96 10.95 4.57 7.35
CA GLN A 96 11.74 5.46 8.21
C GLN A 96 11.05 5.82 9.52
N LYS A 97 9.71 5.87 9.53
CA LYS A 97 8.89 6.11 10.73
C LYS A 97 8.42 4.83 11.42
N ASN A 98 8.95 3.67 11.04
CA ASN A 98 8.53 2.35 11.55
C ASN A 98 7.02 2.09 11.41
N LYS A 99 6.42 2.59 10.34
CA LYS A 99 5.01 2.34 9.98
C LYS A 99 4.97 1.26 8.90
N PHE A 100 4.02 0.35 9.03
CA PHE A 100 3.85 -0.69 8.01
C PHE A 100 3.18 -0.12 6.76
N VAL A 101 3.49 -0.70 5.61
CA VAL A 101 3.00 -0.25 4.30
C VAL A 101 2.32 -1.37 3.55
N ILE A 102 1.17 -1.05 2.97
CA ILE A 102 0.42 -1.93 2.07
C ILE A 102 0.45 -1.32 0.67
N THR A 103 0.90 -2.07 -0.34
CA THR A 103 0.70 -1.69 -1.75
C THR A 103 -0.56 -2.37 -2.26
N ALA A 104 -1.50 -1.60 -2.80
CA ALA A 104 -2.82 -2.08 -3.14
C ALA A 104 -3.27 -1.67 -4.55
N THR A 105 -4.35 -2.32 -4.97
CA THR A 105 -5.09 -2.11 -6.23
C THR A 105 -4.34 -2.59 -7.47
N GLN A 106 -5.03 -3.37 -8.33
CA GLN A 106 -4.53 -3.84 -9.62
C GLN A 106 -3.17 -4.56 -9.55
N MET A 107 -2.93 -5.32 -8.47
CA MET A 107 -1.68 -6.07 -8.33
C MET A 107 -1.66 -7.29 -9.26
N LEU A 108 -2.84 -7.93 -9.46
CA LEU A 108 -3.05 -9.05 -10.38
C LEU A 108 -4.38 -8.89 -11.13
N GLU A 109 -4.75 -7.66 -11.51
CA GLU A 109 -6.08 -7.28 -12.03
C GLU A 109 -6.64 -8.21 -13.11
N SER A 110 -5.81 -8.61 -14.07
CA SER A 110 -6.21 -9.48 -15.17
C SER A 110 -6.70 -10.85 -14.68
N MET A 111 -6.32 -11.26 -13.47
CA MET A 111 -6.79 -12.50 -12.85
C MET A 111 -8.23 -12.45 -12.35
N THR A 112 -8.87 -11.28 -12.37
CA THR A 112 -10.32 -11.17 -12.17
C THR A 112 -11.08 -11.99 -13.22
N GLU A 113 -10.59 -12.02 -14.46
CA GLU A 113 -11.22 -12.72 -15.60
C GLU A 113 -10.38 -13.85 -16.19
N ASN A 114 -9.08 -13.94 -15.83
CA ASN A 114 -8.15 -14.91 -16.40
C ASN A 114 -7.48 -15.75 -15.31
N ILE A 115 -7.14 -17.00 -15.62
CA ILE A 115 -6.46 -17.88 -14.66
C ILE A 115 -4.96 -17.55 -14.47
N ARG A 116 -4.38 -16.70 -15.33
CA ARG A 116 -2.96 -16.31 -15.27
C ARG A 116 -2.81 -14.80 -15.40
N PRO A 117 -1.89 -14.20 -14.63
CA PRO A 117 -1.60 -12.79 -14.75
C PRO A 117 -0.72 -12.50 -15.97
N THR A 118 -0.61 -11.23 -16.30
CA THR A 118 0.37 -10.71 -17.24
C THR A 118 1.77 -10.69 -16.61
N ARG A 119 2.81 -10.61 -17.46
CA ARG A 119 4.20 -10.41 -17.00
C ARG A 119 4.39 -9.08 -16.27
N ALA A 120 3.61 -8.05 -16.66
CA ALA A 120 3.67 -6.74 -16.04
C ALA A 120 3.19 -6.78 -14.58
N GLU A 121 2.07 -7.47 -14.31
CA GLU A 121 1.53 -7.63 -12.96
C GLU A 121 2.46 -8.46 -12.06
N VAL A 122 3.02 -9.54 -12.58
CA VAL A 122 4.04 -10.32 -11.83
C VAL A 122 5.24 -9.45 -11.46
N SER A 123 5.72 -8.64 -12.42
CA SER A 123 6.81 -7.69 -12.19
C SER A 123 6.41 -6.62 -11.18
N ASP A 124 5.18 -6.13 -11.21
CA ASP A 124 4.68 -5.10 -10.31
C ASP A 124 4.64 -5.59 -8.85
N VAL A 125 4.07 -6.78 -8.60
CA VAL A 125 4.10 -7.44 -7.29
C VAL A 125 5.53 -7.60 -6.79
N ALA A 126 6.44 -8.13 -7.62
CA ALA A 126 7.82 -8.34 -7.23
C ALA A 126 8.54 -7.00 -6.91
N ASN A 127 8.28 -5.94 -7.68
CA ASN A 127 8.88 -4.63 -7.44
C ASN A 127 8.34 -3.97 -6.16
N ALA A 128 7.07 -4.14 -5.81
CA ALA A 128 6.54 -3.65 -4.53
C ALA A 128 7.30 -4.27 -3.34
N VAL A 129 7.62 -5.58 -3.43
CA VAL A 129 8.47 -6.27 -2.43
C VAL A 129 9.90 -5.70 -2.43
N PHE A 130 10.50 -5.50 -3.60
CA PHE A 130 11.85 -4.92 -3.69
C PHE A 130 11.92 -3.49 -3.12
N ASP A 131 10.85 -2.72 -3.27
CA ASP A 131 10.74 -1.37 -2.70
C ASP A 131 10.62 -1.40 -1.17
N GLY A 132 10.26 -2.54 -0.60
CA GLY A 132 10.17 -2.76 0.85
C GLY A 132 8.77 -2.56 1.42
N THR A 133 7.73 -2.78 0.61
CA THR A 133 6.35 -2.90 1.11
C THR A 133 6.26 -4.04 2.12
N ASP A 134 5.43 -3.90 3.15
CA ASP A 134 5.25 -4.94 4.16
C ASP A 134 4.13 -5.92 3.74
N PHE A 135 3.13 -5.42 3.01
CA PHE A 135 2.00 -6.21 2.54
C PHE A 135 1.61 -5.81 1.12
N VAL A 136 1.01 -6.76 0.40
CA VAL A 136 0.33 -6.52 -0.87
C VAL A 136 -1.13 -6.93 -0.72
N MET A 137 -2.04 -6.17 -1.35
CA MET A 137 -3.48 -6.40 -1.26
C MET A 137 -4.05 -6.80 -2.62
N LEU A 138 -4.96 -7.77 -2.58
CA LEU A 138 -5.87 -8.10 -3.68
C LEU A 138 -7.23 -7.43 -3.40
N SER A 139 -7.84 -6.87 -4.44
CA SER A 139 -9.11 -6.16 -4.41
C SER A 139 -10.18 -6.97 -5.16
N ALA A 140 -10.60 -6.51 -6.34
CA ALA A 140 -11.61 -7.15 -7.17
C ALA A 140 -11.23 -8.59 -7.55
N GLU A 141 -9.93 -8.86 -7.67
CA GLU A 141 -9.36 -10.15 -8.02
C GLU A 141 -9.80 -11.28 -7.07
N THR A 142 -10.21 -10.94 -5.84
CA THR A 142 -10.70 -11.90 -4.83
C THR A 142 -12.13 -11.66 -4.38
N SER A 143 -12.61 -10.41 -4.39
CA SER A 143 -13.96 -10.09 -3.90
C SER A 143 -15.06 -10.47 -4.91
N VAL A 144 -14.77 -10.35 -6.20
CA VAL A 144 -15.74 -10.59 -7.29
C VAL A 144 -15.15 -11.36 -8.48
N GLY A 145 -13.83 -11.59 -8.50
CA GLY A 145 -13.14 -12.30 -9.59
C GLY A 145 -13.53 -13.76 -9.74
N MET A 146 -13.31 -14.30 -10.94
CA MET A 146 -13.64 -15.69 -11.31
C MET A 146 -12.69 -16.72 -10.70
N TYR A 147 -11.47 -16.31 -10.34
CA TYR A 147 -10.39 -17.20 -9.88
C TYR A 147 -9.76 -16.77 -8.54
N PRO A 148 -10.54 -16.50 -7.48
CA PRO A 148 -10.04 -15.88 -6.25
C PRO A 148 -8.99 -16.74 -5.54
N VAL A 149 -9.13 -18.07 -5.57
CA VAL A 149 -8.19 -19.00 -4.92
C VAL A 149 -6.86 -19.04 -5.70
N GLU A 150 -6.92 -19.09 -7.02
CA GLU A 150 -5.77 -19.08 -7.91
C GLU A 150 -5.00 -17.76 -7.82
N THR A 151 -5.71 -16.63 -7.76
CA THR A 151 -5.11 -15.31 -7.56
C THR A 151 -4.31 -15.25 -6.26
N VAL A 152 -4.87 -15.72 -5.14
CA VAL A 152 -4.15 -15.76 -3.86
C VAL A 152 -2.93 -16.68 -3.92
N LYS A 153 -3.05 -17.86 -4.58
CA LYS A 153 -1.92 -18.78 -4.77
C LYS A 153 -0.80 -18.13 -5.62
N MET A 154 -1.17 -17.49 -6.73
CA MET A 154 -0.23 -16.79 -7.61
C MET A 154 0.50 -15.67 -6.86
N MET A 155 -0.25 -14.83 -6.13
CA MET A 155 0.35 -13.78 -5.29
C MET A 155 1.37 -14.38 -4.31
N ASN A 156 1.01 -15.45 -3.59
CA ASN A 156 1.89 -16.13 -2.65
C ASN A 156 3.14 -16.73 -3.30
N GLU A 157 3.02 -17.30 -4.50
CA GLU A 157 4.17 -17.83 -5.26
C GLU A 157 5.14 -16.72 -5.65
N ILE A 158 4.64 -15.59 -6.15
CA ILE A 158 5.46 -14.42 -6.50
C ILE A 158 6.17 -13.87 -5.27
N LEU A 159 5.45 -13.69 -4.15
CA LEU A 159 6.01 -13.18 -2.89
C LEU A 159 7.13 -14.09 -2.38
N LYS A 160 6.87 -15.39 -2.20
CA LYS A 160 7.86 -16.35 -1.70
C LYS A 160 9.10 -16.42 -2.58
N PHE A 161 8.92 -16.42 -3.90
CA PHE A 161 10.05 -16.44 -4.82
C PHE A 161 10.85 -15.14 -4.73
N THR A 162 10.18 -13.99 -4.69
CA THR A 162 10.82 -12.67 -4.64
C THR A 162 11.60 -12.49 -3.33
N GLU A 163 10.98 -12.78 -2.18
CA GLU A 163 11.60 -12.69 -0.86
C GLU A 163 12.84 -13.59 -0.74
N LYS A 164 12.75 -14.83 -1.23
CA LYS A 164 13.88 -15.79 -1.27
C LYS A 164 15.04 -15.30 -2.13
N ASN A 165 14.85 -14.31 -3.01
CA ASN A 165 15.90 -13.80 -3.89
C ASN A 165 16.32 -12.35 -3.57
N LEU A 166 15.80 -11.73 -2.50
CA LEU A 166 16.12 -10.36 -2.10
C LEU A 166 17.63 -10.10 -1.92
N TYR A 167 18.37 -11.06 -1.34
CA TYR A 167 19.80 -10.92 -1.06
C TYR A 167 20.66 -10.93 -2.33
N LYS A 168 20.27 -11.67 -3.37
CA LYS A 168 21.03 -11.76 -4.63
C LYS A 168 21.13 -10.41 -5.36
N ILE A 169 20.15 -9.54 -5.16
CA ILE A 169 20.08 -8.21 -5.78
C ILE A 169 20.87 -7.19 -4.96
N LYS A 170 20.89 -7.29 -3.63
CA LYS A 170 21.66 -6.38 -2.77
C LYS A 170 23.18 -6.55 -2.92
N GLU A 171 23.66 -7.78 -3.12
CA GLU A 171 25.10 -8.05 -3.31
C GLU A 171 25.65 -7.51 -4.63
N SER A 172 24.85 -7.43 -5.69
CA SER A 172 25.28 -6.89 -6.99
C SER A 172 25.33 -5.37 -7.02
N THR A 173 24.52 -4.67 -6.21
CA THR A 173 24.50 -3.20 -6.13
C THR A 173 25.67 -2.62 -5.33
N VAL A 174 26.22 -3.37 -4.36
CA VAL A 174 27.39 -2.92 -3.58
C VAL A 174 28.68 -2.95 -4.41
N LYS A 175 28.79 -3.86 -5.38
CA LYS A 175 29.98 -4.01 -6.23
C LYS A 175 30.06 -3.02 -7.40
N ASN A 176 28.94 -2.42 -7.80
CA ASN A 176 28.89 -1.42 -8.87
C ASN A 176 28.13 -0.19 -8.38
N LYS A 177 28.83 0.79 -7.78
CA LYS A 177 28.29 2.15 -7.69
C LYS A 177 28.16 2.69 -9.11
N PRO A 178 26.95 2.92 -9.66
CA PRO A 178 26.84 3.66 -10.89
C PRO A 178 27.21 5.12 -10.59
N GLN A 179 28.03 5.73 -11.44
CA GLN A 179 28.14 7.20 -11.48
C GLN A 179 26.73 7.77 -11.60
N ARG A 180 26.29 8.54 -10.61
CA ARG A 180 25.00 9.25 -10.64
C ARG A 180 24.93 10.06 -11.93
N THR A 181 24.06 9.67 -12.85
CA THR A 181 23.60 10.57 -13.90
C THR A 181 22.77 11.66 -13.21
N GLN A 182 23.21 12.91 -13.30
CA GLN A 182 22.44 14.08 -12.87
C GLN A 182 21.17 14.16 -13.72
N TRP A 183 20.07 13.62 -13.24
CA TRP A 183 18.75 13.87 -13.83
C TRP A 183 18.14 15.08 -13.13
N LEU A 184 18.30 16.22 -13.82
CA LEU A 184 17.43 17.40 -13.93
C LEU A 184 16.57 17.79 -12.72
N ASN A 185 16.84 19.01 -12.22
CA ASN A 185 15.91 19.83 -11.47
C ASN A 185 14.61 19.99 -12.26
N TYR A 186 13.49 19.57 -11.67
CA TYR A 186 12.15 20.06 -11.94
C TYR A 186 11.50 20.37 -10.59
#